data_AF-A0A5E4I8C8-F1
#
_entry.id   AF-A0A5E4I8C8-F1
#
_cell.length_a   1.000
_cell.length_b   1.000
_cell.length_c   1.000
_cell.angle_alpha   90.00
_cell.angle_beta   90.00
_cell.angle_gamma   90.00
#
_symmetry.space_group_name_H-M   'P 1'
#
loop_
_entity.id
_entity.type
_entity.pdbx_description
1 polymer ?
#
loop_
_entity_poly.entity_id
_entity_poly.type
_entity_poly.pdbx_seq_one_letter_code
_entity_poly.pdbx_strand_id
1 'polypeptide(L)' 'MHCQTVCPQNKKFLQYDKHTIDFTEEETSIILQKTPRELIPKTLATKLMRIDIDEYYTELGRNLSVLLNK' A
#
# COMPACT_ATOMS: atom_id res chain seq x y z
N MET A 1 18.51 -7.52 1.67
CA MET A 1 18.46 -6.33 2.56
C MET A 1 19.62 -6.32 3.58
N HIS A 2 20.84 -6.73 3.22
CA HIS A 2 21.93 -6.84 4.20
C HIS A 2 22.31 -5.48 4.82
N CYS A 3 22.39 -4.41 4.01
CA CYS A 3 22.69 -3.06 4.50
C CYS A 3 21.68 -2.55 5.54
N GLN A 4 20.40 -2.91 5.40
CA GLN A 4 19.34 -2.50 6.32
C GLN A 4 19.39 -3.30 7.63
N THR A 5 19.71 -4.59 7.57
CA THR A 5 19.79 -5.47 8.74
C THR A 5 21.01 -5.21 9.63
N VAL A 6 22.14 -4.76 9.05
CA VAL A 6 23.37 -4.49 9.81
C VAL A 6 23.47 -3.04 10.31
N CYS A 7 22.64 -2.13 9.79
CA CYS A 7 22.68 -0.71 10.14
C CYS A 7 22.26 -0.49 11.60
N PRO A 8 23.12 0.10 12.46
CA PRO A 8 22.79 0.36 13.87
C PRO A 8 21.55 1.26 14.05
N GLN A 9 21.35 2.24 13.17
CA GLN A 9 20.17 3.12 13.21
C GLN A 9 18.87 2.37 12.94
N ASN A 10 18.95 1.26 12.20
CA ASN A 10 17.77 0.50 11.78
C ASN A 10 17.41 -0.65 12.70
N LYS A 11 18.23 -0.95 13.72
CA LYS A 11 17.96 -2.04 14.69
C LYS A 11 16.57 -1.95 15.31
N LYS A 12 16.13 -0.75 15.69
CA LYS A 12 14.79 -0.51 16.26
C LYS A 12 13.64 -0.73 15.29
N PHE A 13 13.93 -0.78 13.99
CA PHE A 13 12.94 -0.99 12.93
C PHE A 13 12.86 -2.46 12.46
N LEU A 14 13.85 -3.30 12.80
CA LEU A 14 13.87 -4.72 12.39
C LEU A 14 12.75 -5.56 13.03
N GLN A 15 12.21 -5.09 14.15
CA GLN A 15 11.08 -5.70 14.86
C GLN A 15 9.71 -5.29 14.29
N TYR A 16 9.66 -4.31 13.37
CA TYR A 16 8.45 -4.05 12.61
C TYR A 16 8.41 -5.13 11.53
N ASP A 17 7.84 -6.27 11.89
CA ASP A 17 7.48 -7.28 10.91
C ASP A 17 6.71 -6.61 9.78
N LYS A 18 6.96 -7.07 8.55
CA LYS A 18 6.21 -6.60 7.39
C LYS A 18 4.73 -6.81 7.66
N HIS A 19 4.02 -5.77 8.06
CA HIS A 19 2.57 -5.76 8.07
C HIS A 19 2.11 -5.83 6.61
N THR A 20 2.08 -7.04 6.07
CA THR A 20 1.39 -7.30 4.81
C THR A 20 -0.09 -7.17 5.10
N ILE A 21 -0.70 -6.16 4.50
CA ILE A 21 -2.15 -5.99 4.46
C ILE A 21 -2.63 -6.57 3.14
N ASP A 22 -3.61 -7.45 3.22
CA ASP A 22 -4.28 -7.96 2.04
C ASP A 22 -5.43 -7.03 1.63
N PHE A 23 -5.56 -6.86 0.31
CA PHE A 23 -6.67 -6.15 -0.32
C PHE A 23 -7.57 -7.18 -1.01
N THR A 24 -8.88 -7.00 -0.88
CA THR A 24 -9.83 -7.85 -1.62
C THR A 24 -9.83 -7.49 -3.11
N GLU A 25 -10.46 -8.34 -3.92
CA GLU A 25 -10.64 -8.06 -5.35
C GLU A 25 -11.47 -6.80 -5.59
N GLU A 26 -12.49 -6.55 -4.75
CA GLU A 26 -13.33 -5.35 -4.80
C GLU A 26 -12.52 -4.10 -4.45
N GLU A 27 -11.73 -4.15 -3.37
CA GLU A 27 -10.84 -3.04 -2.98
C GLU A 27 -9.84 -2.74 -4.09
N THR A 28 -9.23 -3.77 -4.67
CA THR A 28 -8.30 -3.65 -5.79
C THR A 28 -8.98 -3.04 -7.01
N SER A 29 -10.21 -3.44 -7.31
CA SER A 29 -11.00 -2.91 -8.42
C SER A 29 -11.31 -1.42 -8.25
N ILE A 30 -11.64 -0.96 -7.03
CA ILE A 30 -11.86 0.46 -6.72
C ILE A 30 -10.60 1.29 -7.02
N ILE A 31 -9.43 0.78 -6.63
CA ILE A 31 -8.14 1.44 -6.89
C ILE A 31 -7.86 1.50 -8.40
N LEU A 32 -8.07 0.40 -9.12
CA LEU A 32 -7.84 0.32 -10.57
C LEU A 32 -8.78 1.22 -11.38
N GLN A 33 -10.02 1.38 -10.93
CA GLN A 33 -11.00 2.30 -11.52
C GLN A 33 -10.69 3.78 -11.21
N LYS A 34 -9.69 4.07 -10.37
CA LYS A 34 -9.29 5.42 -9.97
C LYS A 34 -10.46 6.20 -9.33
N THR A 35 -11.29 5.50 -8.56
CA THR A 35 -12.38 6.11 -7.80
C THR A 35 -11.83 7.27 -6.95
N PRO A 36 -12.42 8.48 -7.00
CA PRO A 36 -11.97 9.62 -6.22
C PRO A 36 -11.80 9.27 -4.73
N ARG A 37 -10.77 9.84 -4.09
CA ARG A 37 -10.37 9.51 -2.71
C ARG A 37 -11.49 9.80 -1.69
N GLU A 38 -12.34 10.76 -1.99
CA GLU A 38 -13.48 11.15 -1.14
C GLU A 38 -14.63 10.13 -1.20
N LEU A 39 -14.63 9.27 -2.22
CA LEU A 39 -15.69 8.30 -2.50
C LEU A 39 -15.33 6.86 -2.15
N ILE A 40 -14.08 6.58 -1.74
CA ILE A 40 -13.69 5.22 -1.36
C ILE A 40 -14.25 4.82 0.01
N PRO A 41 -14.44 3.51 0.26
CA PRO A 41 -14.81 3.02 1.58
C PRO A 41 -13.79 3.44 2.66
N LYS A 42 -14.28 3.80 3.85
CA LYS A 42 -13.42 4.14 5.00
C LYS A 42 -12.46 3.00 5.39
N THR A 43 -12.89 1.76 5.20
CA THR A 43 -12.07 0.56 5.45
C THR A 43 -10.85 0.54 4.53
N LEU A 44 -11.04 0.81 3.23
CA LEU A 44 -9.97 0.92 2.25
C LEU A 44 -9.03 2.09 2.58
N ALA A 45 -9.58 3.28 2.87
CA ALA A 45 -8.79 4.44 3.27
C ALA A 45 -7.90 4.16 4.50
N THR A 46 -8.44 3.46 5.49
CA THR A 46 -7.71 3.08 6.71
C THR A 46 -6.58 2.09 6.40
N LYS A 47 -6.80 1.13 5.50
CA LYS A 47 -5.73 0.21 5.07
C LYS A 47 -4.59 0.95 4.40
N LEU A 48 -4.91 1.87 3.47
CA LEU A 48 -3.91 2.66 2.75
C LEU A 48 -3.07 3.52 3.70
N MET A 49 -3.70 4.19 4.67
CA MET A 49 -3.02 4.98 5.70
C MET A 49 -2.12 4.13 6.59
N ARG A 50 -2.53 2.91 6.94
CA ARG A 50 -1.75 1.99 7.80
C ARG A 50 -0.42 1.56 7.20
N ILE A 51 -0.33 1.55 5.87
CA ILE A 51 0.90 1.20 5.13
C ILE A 51 1.57 2.42 4.50
N ASP A 52 1.13 3.63 4.87
CA ASP A 52 1.75 4.90 4.47
C ASP A 52 1.77 5.10 2.95
N ILE A 53 0.71 4.68 2.25
CA ILE A 53 0.57 4.84 0.79
C ILE A 53 -0.61 5.72 0.37
N ASP A 54 -1.37 6.26 1.31
CA ASP A 54 -2.59 7.02 0.99
C ASP A 54 -2.31 8.33 0.24
N GLU A 55 -1.16 8.96 0.47
CA GLU A 55 -0.71 10.14 -0.29
C GLU A 55 -0.49 9.83 -1.78
N TYR A 56 -0.15 8.57 -2.12
CA TYR A 56 0.09 8.11 -3.49
C TYR A 56 -1.13 7.47 -4.14
N TYR A 57 -2.32 7.64 -3.55
CA TYR A 57 -3.53 6.96 -3.99
C TYR A 57 -3.85 7.23 -5.47
N THR A 58 -3.56 8.43 -5.98
CA THR A 58 -3.85 8.81 -7.38
C THR A 58 -3.00 8.05 -8.40
N GLU A 59 -1.84 7.57 -7.98
CA GLU A 59 -0.85 6.88 -8.79
C GLU A 59 -1.06 5.37 -8.76
N LEU A 60 -1.65 4.83 -7.68
CA LEU A 60 -1.81 3.38 -7.46
C LEU A 60 -2.53 2.71 -8.62
N GLY A 61 -3.67 3.24 -9.08
CA GLY A 61 -4.45 2.63 -10.15
C GLY A 61 -3.66 2.46 -11.45
N ARG A 62 -2.82 3.44 -11.82
CA ARG A 62 -1.95 3.35 -13.01
C ARG A 62 -0.79 2.38 -12.80
N ASN A 63 -0.19 2.36 -11.62
CA ASN A 63 0.96 1.50 -11.34
C ASN A 63 0.55 0.03 -11.24
N LEU A 64 -0.58 -0.26 -10.59
CA LEU A 64 -1.10 -1.62 -10.43
C LEU A 64 -1.61 -2.20 -11.74
N SER A 65 -2.23 -1.41 -12.62
CA SER A 65 -2.74 -1.92 -13.89
C SER A 65 -1.65 -2.50 -14.79
N VAL A 66 -0.43 -1.94 -14.76
CA VAL A 66 0.73 -2.47 -15.49
C VAL A 66 1.20 -3.82 -14.92
N LEU A 67 1.01 -4.06 -13.63
CA LEU A 67 1.42 -5.31 -12.98
C LEU A 67 0.39 -6.42 -13.14
N LEU A 68 -0.91 -6.07 -13.17
CA LEU A 68 -2.02 -7.02 -13.19
C LEU A 68 -2.52 -7.37 -14.61
N ASN A 69 -2.32 -6.49 -15.60
CA ASN A 69 -2.73 -6.74 -16.99
C ASN A 69 -1.64 -7.42 -17.84
N LYS A 70 -0.90 -8.37 -17.26
CA LYS A 70 0.10 -9.17 -17.99
C LYS A 70 -0.48 -10.45 -18.55
#